data_AF-V8CXL4-F1
#
_entry.id   AF-V8CXL4-F1
#
_cell.length_a   1.000
_cell.length_b   1.000
_cell.length_c   1.000
_cell.angle_alpha   90.00
_cell.angle_beta   90.00
_cell.angle_gamma   90.00
#
_symmetry.space_group_name_H-M   'P 1'
#
loop_
_entity.id
_entity.type
_entity.pdbx_description
1 polymer ?
#
loop_
_entity_poly.entity_id
_entity_poly.type
_entity_poly.pdbx_seq_one_letter_code
_entity_poly.pdbx_strand_id
1 'polypeptide(L)'
;MTTAIVVVVLVACVAAAVGVFLMTRRIRDSAVRSNEIIPGQPTNAPASWAGSHDPEARLHRRIRDALALLRADPKLEYDGERIDARVRIELAATDLDNWLIAVSKTPPRLRETALAHADSAVTELENVAAALSGGATVQHDRVDELITRISSPPALDA
;
A
#
# COMPACT_ATOMS: atom_id res chain seq x y z
N MET A 1 52.50 -5.01 -22.05
CA MET A 1 51.69 -3.80 -21.72
C MET A 1 50.23 -3.95 -22.11
N THR A 2 49.92 -4.37 -23.33
CA THR A 2 48.52 -4.54 -23.81
C THR A 2 47.69 -5.52 -22.98
N THR A 3 48.23 -6.69 -22.62
CA THR A 3 47.55 -7.66 -21.76
C THR A 3 47.21 -7.12 -20.37
N ALA A 4 48.12 -6.38 -19.75
CA ALA A 4 47.88 -5.76 -18.45
C ALA A 4 46.76 -4.70 -18.51
N ILE A 5 46.73 -3.89 -19.57
CA ILE A 5 45.67 -2.90 -19.80
C ILE A 5 44.31 -3.58 -19.99
N VAL A 6 44.26 -4.65 -20.80
CA VAL A 6 43.02 -5.40 -21.04
C VAL A 6 42.46 -6.01 -19.76
N VAL A 7 43.33 -6.59 -18.91
CA VAL A 7 42.91 -7.15 -17.61
C VAL A 7 42.36 -6.07 -16.68
N VAL A 8 43.03 -4.91 -16.59
CA VAL A 8 42.55 -3.80 -15.75
C VAL A 8 41.20 -3.28 -16.21
N VAL A 9 40.99 -3.13 -17.54
CA VAL A 9 39.71 -2.69 -18.10
C VAL A 9 38.61 -3.71 -17.81
N LEU A 10 38.88 -5.01 -17.97
CA LEU A 10 37.92 -6.07 -17.64
C LEU A 10 37.50 -6.05 -16.17
N VAL A 11 38.47 -5.90 -15.25
CA VAL A 11 38.18 -5.81 -13.80
C VAL A 11 37.34 -4.57 -13.49
N ALA A 12 37.64 -3.42 -14.11
CA ALA A 12 36.86 -2.20 -13.93
C ALA A 12 35.42 -2.36 -14.45
N CYS A 13 35.22 -3.01 -15.61
CA CYS A 13 33.89 -3.29 -16.15
C CYS A 13 33.07 -4.23 -15.25
N VAL A 14 33.69 -5.29 -14.71
CA VAL A 14 33.02 -6.21 -13.78
C VAL A 14 32.65 -5.49 -12.48
N ALA A 15 33.55 -4.68 -11.91
CA ALA A 15 33.27 -3.91 -10.72
C ALA A 15 32.11 -2.92 -10.92
N ALA A 16 32.08 -2.24 -12.08
CA ALA A 16 30.98 -1.33 -12.43
C ALA A 16 29.64 -2.09 -12.58
N ALA A 17 29.64 -3.25 -13.26
CA ALA A 17 28.44 -4.06 -13.44
C ALA A 17 27.89 -4.57 -12.09
N VAL A 18 28.76 -5.03 -11.18
CA VAL A 18 28.38 -5.45 -9.83
C VAL A 18 27.82 -4.28 -9.03
N GLY A 19 28.45 -3.10 -9.12
CA GLY A 19 27.95 -1.88 -8.47
C GLY A 19 26.55 -1.49 -8.92
N VAL A 20 26.29 -1.49 -10.23
CA VAL A 20 24.96 -1.21 -10.81
C VAL A 20 23.94 -2.25 -10.40
N PHE A 21 24.31 -3.54 -10.39
CA PHE A 21 23.42 -4.62 -9.98
C PHE A 21 23.00 -4.51 -8.50
N LEU A 22 23.96 -4.24 -7.61
CA LEU A 22 23.66 -4.03 -6.18
C LEU A 22 22.77 -2.80 -5.95
N MET A 23 23.04 -1.72 -6.67
CA MET A 23 22.26 -0.48 -6.57
C MET A 23 20.81 -0.69 -7.03
N THR A 24 20.62 -1.32 -8.19
CA THR A 24 19.27 -1.61 -8.73
C THR A 24 18.47 -2.54 -7.83
N ARG A 25 19.10 -3.56 -7.24
CA ARG A 25 18.46 -4.45 -6.27
C ARG A 25 18.01 -3.69 -5.02
N ARG A 26 18.89 -2.84 -4.46
CA ARG A 26 18.56 -2.02 -3.29
C ARG A 26 17.43 -1.02 -3.55
N ILE A 27 17.40 -0.41 -4.72
CA ILE A 27 16.30 0.48 -5.15
C ILE A 27 14.98 -0.29 -5.20
N ARG A 28 14.99 -1.50 -5.79
CA ARG A 28 13.82 -2.36 -5.88
C ARG A 28 13.31 -2.80 -4.50
N ASP A 29 14.20 -3.23 -3.62
CA ASP A 29 13.84 -3.68 -2.27
C ASP A 29 13.30 -2.51 -1.42
N SER A 30 13.82 -1.30 -1.62
CA SER A 30 13.27 -0.09 -0.99
C SER A 30 11.90 0.29 -1.58
N ALA A 31 11.70 0.14 -2.89
CA ALA A 31 10.42 0.41 -3.54
C ALA A 31 9.32 -0.56 -3.08
N VAL A 32 9.65 -1.84 -2.91
CA VAL A 32 8.72 -2.85 -2.38
C VAL A 32 8.34 -2.52 -0.94
N ARG A 33 9.33 -2.22 -0.09
CA ARG A 33 9.06 -1.81 1.30
C ARG A 33 8.25 -0.52 1.39
N SER A 34 8.46 0.44 0.49
CA SER A 34 7.66 1.66 0.46
C SER A 34 6.22 1.44 0.02
N ASN A 35 5.92 0.31 -0.64
CA ASN A 35 4.56 -0.07 -1.03
C ASN A 35 3.83 -0.88 0.05
N GLU A 36 4.47 -1.19 1.17
CA GLU A 36 3.79 -1.87 2.28
C GLU A 36 2.75 -0.90 2.90
N ILE A 37 1.47 -1.32 2.92
CA ILE A 37 0.40 -0.57 3.61
C ILE A 37 0.44 -0.78 5.14
N ILE A 38 1.02 -1.91 5.56
CA ILE A 38 1.30 -2.27 6.95
C ILE A 38 2.81 -2.56 7.05
N PRO A 39 3.58 -1.78 7.83
CA PRO A 39 5.02 -1.98 7.92
C PRO A 39 5.40 -3.41 8.32
N GLY A 40 6.28 -4.04 7.54
CA GLY A 40 6.73 -5.41 7.77
C GLY A 40 5.78 -6.49 7.23
N GLN A 41 4.64 -6.10 6.65
CA GLN A 41 3.75 -7.00 5.94
C GLN A 41 3.92 -6.82 4.43
N PRO A 42 4.32 -7.88 3.69
CA PRO A 42 4.47 -7.80 2.25
C PRO A 42 3.15 -7.38 1.57
N THR A 43 3.25 -6.47 0.61
CA THR A 43 2.14 -6.08 -0.26
C THR A 43 2.14 -6.90 -1.57
N ASN A 44 0.95 -7.08 -2.15
CA ASN A 44 0.77 -7.60 -3.51
C ASN A 44 0.82 -6.48 -4.58
N ALA A 45 0.94 -5.21 -4.17
CA ALA A 45 0.93 -4.07 -5.06
C ALA A 45 2.14 -4.10 -6.03
N PRO A 46 1.93 -3.78 -7.32
CA PRO A 46 3.03 -3.67 -8.27
C PRO A 46 4.10 -2.69 -7.79
N ALA A 47 5.37 -3.05 -7.95
CA ALA A 47 6.49 -2.16 -7.60
C ALA A 47 6.43 -0.79 -8.32
N SER A 48 5.81 -0.75 -9.52
CA SER A 48 5.60 0.49 -10.28
C SER A 48 4.73 1.52 -9.56
N TRP A 49 3.90 1.11 -8.59
CA TRP A 49 3.02 2.03 -7.85
C TRP A 49 3.76 2.99 -6.92
N ALA A 50 5.00 2.66 -6.52
CA ALA A 50 5.79 3.47 -5.58
C ALA A 50 5.95 4.94 -6.03
N GLY A 51 5.94 5.20 -7.34
CA GLY A 51 6.02 6.53 -7.92
C GLY A 51 4.99 6.80 -9.03
N SER A 52 4.01 5.92 -9.23
CA SER A 52 3.02 6.10 -10.30
C SER A 52 1.97 7.16 -9.95
N HIS A 53 1.44 7.82 -10.98
CA HIS A 53 0.31 8.75 -10.91
C HIS A 53 -1.01 8.08 -11.28
N ASP A 54 -1.00 6.78 -11.57
CA ASP A 54 -2.21 6.00 -11.84
C ASP A 54 -3.20 6.11 -10.67
N PRO A 55 -4.51 6.15 -10.94
CA PRO A 55 -5.52 6.32 -9.89
C PRO A 55 -5.44 5.23 -8.81
N GLU A 56 -5.14 3.99 -9.19
CA GLU A 56 -4.96 2.86 -8.28
C GLU A 56 -3.76 3.09 -7.35
N ALA A 57 -2.62 3.51 -7.90
CA ALA A 57 -1.43 3.81 -7.10
C ALA A 57 -1.68 4.96 -6.12
N ARG A 58 -2.50 5.95 -6.48
CA ARG A 58 -2.91 7.04 -5.58
C ARG A 58 -3.78 6.52 -4.43
N LEU A 59 -4.77 5.68 -4.72
CA LEU A 59 -5.66 5.10 -3.72
C LEU A 59 -4.90 4.18 -2.75
N HIS A 60 -3.99 3.34 -3.26
CA HIS A 60 -3.10 2.53 -2.45
C HIS A 60 -2.30 3.35 -1.42
N ARG A 61 -1.69 4.47 -1.87
CA ARG A 61 -0.95 5.38 -0.96
C ARG A 61 -1.85 5.99 0.10
N ARG A 62 -3.07 6.40 -0.28
CA ARG A 62 -4.07 6.93 0.67
C ARG A 62 -4.45 5.90 1.74
N ILE A 63 -4.66 4.64 1.36
CA ILE A 63 -4.90 3.55 2.31
C ILE A 63 -3.73 3.44 3.29
N ARG A 64 -2.49 3.36 2.79
CA ARG A 64 -1.29 3.30 3.63
C ARG A 64 -1.20 4.47 4.59
N ASP A 65 -1.46 5.69 4.12
CA ASP A 65 -1.36 6.91 4.93
C ASP A 65 -2.45 6.94 6.02
N ALA A 66 -3.68 6.50 5.71
CA ALA A 66 -4.76 6.35 6.70
C ALA A 66 -4.44 5.30 7.77
N LEU A 67 -3.88 4.15 7.38
CA LEU A 67 -3.46 3.12 8.34
C LEU A 67 -2.26 3.58 9.19
N ALA A 68 -1.33 4.35 8.61
CA ALA A 68 -0.23 4.95 9.36
C ALA A 68 -0.76 5.93 10.43
N LEU A 69 -1.76 6.75 10.08
CA LEU A 69 -2.42 7.65 11.02
C LEU A 69 -3.11 6.87 12.15
N LEU A 70 -3.81 5.78 11.82
CA LEU A 70 -4.48 4.94 12.81
C LEU A 70 -3.50 4.29 13.80
N ARG A 71 -2.31 3.89 13.34
CA ARG A 71 -1.24 3.33 14.20
C ARG A 71 -0.55 4.36 15.08
N ALA A 72 -0.57 5.63 14.67
CA ALA A 72 0.03 6.72 15.44
C ALA A 72 -0.84 7.14 16.66
N ASP A 73 -2.00 6.51 16.85
CA ASP A 73 -2.89 6.78 17.97
C ASP A 73 -2.25 6.42 19.33
N PRO A 74 -2.01 7.42 20.22
CA PRO A 74 -1.35 7.21 21.51
C PRO A 74 -2.10 6.28 22.46
N LYS A 75 -3.42 6.11 22.28
CA LYS A 75 -4.24 5.28 23.16
C LYS A 75 -4.10 3.78 22.87
N LEU A 76 -3.45 3.40 21.77
CA LEU A 76 -3.24 2.00 21.40
C LEU A 76 -2.39 1.20 22.40
N GLU A 77 -1.66 1.85 23.30
CA GLU A 77 -0.81 1.16 24.28
C GLU A 77 -1.60 0.53 25.44
N TYR A 78 -2.82 1.02 25.71
CA TYR A 78 -3.58 0.64 26.92
C TYR A 78 -5.09 0.49 26.72
N ASP A 79 -5.62 0.83 25.54
CA ASP A 79 -7.04 0.69 25.22
C ASP A 79 -7.28 -0.52 24.29
N GLY A 80 -7.74 -1.63 24.87
CA GLY A 80 -8.00 -2.88 24.15
C GLY A 80 -9.05 -2.75 23.04
N GLU A 81 -10.05 -1.88 23.21
CA GLU A 81 -11.11 -1.66 22.22
C GLU A 81 -10.54 -0.97 20.96
N ARG A 82 -9.62 -0.04 21.15
CA ARG A 82 -8.93 0.65 20.04
C ARG A 82 -7.96 -0.27 19.33
N ILE A 83 -7.31 -1.17 20.06
CA ILE A 83 -6.46 -2.20 19.46
C ILE A 83 -7.30 -3.11 18.54
N ASP A 84 -8.45 -3.59 19.03
CA ASP A 84 -9.35 -4.43 18.24
C ASP A 84 -9.86 -3.70 16.99
N ALA A 85 -10.38 -2.48 17.15
CA ALA A 85 -10.86 -1.66 16.04
C ALA A 85 -9.76 -1.45 14.98
N ARG A 86 -8.52 -1.15 15.41
CA ARG A 86 -7.38 -1.02 14.49
C ARG A 86 -7.15 -2.29 13.68
N VAL A 87 -7.06 -3.44 14.34
CA VAL A 87 -6.79 -4.72 13.67
C VAL A 87 -7.87 -5.04 12.65
N ARG A 88 -9.15 -4.83 13.01
CA ARG A 88 -10.29 -5.06 12.10
C ARG A 88 -10.24 -4.15 10.88
N ILE A 89 -9.91 -2.87 11.08
CA ILE A 89 -9.75 -1.89 9.99
C ILE A 89 -8.56 -2.25 9.09
N GLU A 90 -7.43 -2.66 9.67
CA GLU A 90 -6.23 -3.08 8.93
C GLU A 90 -6.49 -4.29 8.02
N LEU A 91 -7.23 -5.28 8.52
CA LEU A 91 -7.65 -6.45 7.74
C LEU A 91 -8.55 -6.02 6.57
N ALA A 92 -9.60 -5.25 6.83
CA ALA A 92 -10.50 -4.78 5.78
C ALA A 92 -9.76 -3.92 4.73
N ALA A 93 -8.90 -3.00 5.17
CA ALA A 93 -8.09 -2.18 4.27
C ALA A 93 -7.12 -3.02 3.40
N THR A 94 -6.61 -4.13 3.94
CA THR A 94 -5.81 -5.08 3.16
C THR A 94 -6.64 -5.77 2.08
N ASP A 95 -7.87 -6.14 2.38
CA ASP A 95 -8.79 -6.70 1.38
C ASP A 95 -9.14 -5.68 0.29
N LEU A 96 -9.37 -4.41 0.67
CA LEU A 96 -9.58 -3.31 -0.28
C LEU A 96 -8.39 -3.14 -1.23
N ASP A 97 -7.17 -3.14 -0.68
CA ASP A 97 -5.94 -2.98 -1.47
C ASP A 97 -5.74 -4.16 -2.43
N ASN A 98 -5.97 -5.39 -1.97
CA ASN A 98 -5.91 -6.58 -2.82
C ASN A 98 -6.95 -6.53 -3.94
N TRP A 99 -8.17 -6.06 -3.65
CA TRP A 99 -9.19 -5.86 -4.68
C TRP A 99 -8.79 -4.77 -5.68
N LEU A 100 -8.23 -3.64 -5.22
CA LEU A 100 -7.73 -2.58 -6.08
C LEU A 100 -6.62 -3.08 -7.03
N ILE A 101 -5.74 -3.96 -6.53
CA ILE A 101 -4.72 -4.63 -7.33
C ILE A 101 -5.36 -5.52 -8.40
N ALA A 102 -6.46 -6.22 -8.10
CA ALA A 102 -7.21 -6.98 -9.09
C ALA A 102 -7.85 -6.06 -10.15
N VAL A 103 -8.49 -4.96 -9.73
CA VAL A 103 -9.10 -3.94 -10.60
C VAL A 103 -8.08 -3.33 -11.57
N SER A 104 -6.84 -3.11 -11.12
CA SER A 104 -5.76 -2.58 -11.97
C SER A 104 -5.43 -3.46 -13.18
N LYS A 105 -5.74 -4.77 -13.10
CA LYS A 105 -5.51 -5.76 -14.16
C LYS A 105 -6.69 -5.88 -15.12
N THR A 106 -7.84 -5.28 -14.79
CA THR A 106 -9.07 -5.30 -15.58
C THR A 106 -9.03 -4.27 -16.72
N PRO A 107 -9.72 -4.50 -17.86
CA PRO A 107 -9.81 -3.52 -18.95
C PRO A 107 -10.29 -2.13 -18.49
N PRO A 108 -9.77 -1.02 -19.05
CA PRO A 108 -10.07 0.34 -18.58
C PRO A 108 -11.55 0.70 -18.54
N ARG A 109 -12.36 0.15 -19.46
CA ARG A 109 -13.81 0.45 -19.57
C ARG A 109 -14.62 -0.01 -18.34
N LEU A 110 -14.17 -1.07 -17.67
CA LEU A 110 -14.84 -1.63 -16.49
C LEU A 110 -14.31 -1.02 -15.19
N ARG A 111 -13.27 -0.20 -15.28
CA ARG A 111 -12.52 0.28 -14.11
C ARG A 111 -13.11 1.51 -13.46
N GLU A 112 -13.77 2.37 -14.23
CA GLU A 112 -14.22 3.68 -13.76
C GLU A 112 -15.17 3.57 -12.55
N THR A 113 -16.22 2.75 -12.66
CA THR A 113 -17.16 2.48 -11.56
C THR A 113 -16.46 1.83 -10.36
N ALA A 114 -15.54 0.90 -10.60
CA ALA A 114 -14.78 0.24 -9.55
C ALA A 114 -13.89 1.22 -8.78
N LEU A 115 -13.22 2.14 -9.48
CA LEU A 115 -12.37 3.17 -8.88
C LEU A 115 -13.19 4.21 -8.11
N ALA A 116 -14.38 4.59 -8.60
CA ALA A 116 -15.27 5.48 -7.88
C ALA A 116 -15.74 4.84 -6.55
N HIS A 117 -16.05 3.55 -6.56
CA HIS A 117 -16.37 2.81 -5.34
C HIS A 117 -15.18 2.76 -4.36
N ALA A 118 -13.98 2.40 -4.85
CA ALA A 118 -12.76 2.42 -4.02
C ALA A 118 -12.51 3.81 -3.44
N ASP A 119 -12.64 4.87 -4.22
CA ASP A 119 -12.43 6.23 -3.76
C ASP A 119 -13.37 6.60 -2.61
N SER A 120 -14.65 6.23 -2.69
CA SER A 120 -15.60 6.41 -1.60
C SER A 120 -15.23 5.59 -0.35
N ALA A 121 -14.83 4.33 -0.51
CA ALA A 121 -14.43 3.47 0.59
C ALA A 121 -13.15 3.98 1.30
N VAL A 122 -12.15 4.42 0.52
CA VAL A 122 -10.91 5.01 1.04
C VAL A 122 -11.19 6.33 1.76
N THR A 123 -12.10 7.15 1.24
CA THR A 123 -12.50 8.39 1.92
C THR A 123 -13.13 8.11 3.28
N GLU A 124 -13.97 7.09 3.42
CA GLU A 124 -14.52 6.73 4.72
C GLU A 124 -13.47 6.13 5.67
N LEU A 125 -12.53 5.33 5.14
CA LEU A 125 -11.38 4.84 5.91
C LEU A 125 -10.56 6.01 6.48
N GLU A 126 -10.26 7.02 5.66
CA GLU A 126 -9.54 8.23 6.09
C GLU A 126 -10.31 8.98 7.18
N ASN A 127 -11.64 9.12 7.03
CA ASN A 127 -12.48 9.78 8.02
C ASN A 127 -12.51 9.04 9.36
N VAL A 128 -12.61 7.71 9.33
CA VAL A 128 -12.57 6.86 10.54
C VAL A 128 -11.20 6.92 11.20
N ALA A 129 -10.12 6.80 10.41
CA ALA A 129 -8.75 6.92 10.91
C ALA A 129 -8.49 8.28 11.56
N ALA A 130 -8.92 9.37 10.91
CA ALA A 130 -8.79 10.72 11.44
C ALA A 130 -9.60 10.89 12.74
N ALA A 131 -10.84 10.42 12.79
CA ALA A 131 -11.68 10.51 13.99
C ALA A 131 -11.04 9.75 15.17
N LEU A 132 -10.59 8.51 14.94
CA LEU A 132 -9.91 7.72 15.96
C LEU A 132 -8.62 8.42 16.41
N SER A 133 -7.72 8.78 15.49
CA SER A 133 -6.47 9.49 15.84
C SER A 133 -6.70 10.83 16.57
N GLY A 134 -7.83 11.50 16.29
CA GLY A 134 -8.27 12.73 16.95
C GLY A 134 -8.82 12.52 18.36
N GLY A 135 -8.85 11.27 18.84
CA GLY A 135 -9.23 10.90 20.19
C GLY A 135 -10.70 10.55 20.37
N ALA A 136 -11.49 10.48 19.29
CA ALA A 136 -12.88 10.04 19.35
C ALA A 136 -12.98 8.64 19.96
N THR A 137 -14.08 8.38 20.68
CA THR A 137 -14.39 7.03 21.16
C THR A 137 -14.63 6.10 19.98
N VAL A 138 -14.29 4.82 20.16
CA VAL A 138 -14.58 3.80 19.16
C VAL A 138 -16.10 3.68 19.04
N GLN A 139 -16.59 3.68 17.81
CA GLN A 139 -18.01 3.50 17.48
C GLN A 139 -18.10 2.22 16.67
N HIS A 140 -18.45 1.10 17.32
CA HIS A 140 -18.47 -0.22 16.69
C HIS A 140 -19.33 -0.25 15.43
N ASP A 141 -20.53 0.34 15.47
CA ASP A 141 -21.43 0.41 14.30
C ASP A 141 -20.76 1.09 13.10
N ARG A 142 -20.00 2.15 13.32
CA ARG A 142 -19.29 2.86 12.24
C ARG A 142 -18.12 2.05 11.68
N VAL A 143 -17.40 1.33 12.55
CA VAL A 143 -16.34 0.41 12.12
C VAL A 143 -16.94 -0.74 11.29
N ASP A 144 -18.09 -1.27 11.71
CA ASP A 144 -18.80 -2.34 11.02
C ASP A 144 -19.36 -1.87 9.67
N GLU A 145 -19.90 -0.66 9.59
CA GLU A 145 -20.32 -0.02 8.33
C GLU A 145 -19.15 0.18 7.37
N LEU A 146 -18.01 0.67 7.86
CA LEU A 146 -16.78 0.81 7.07
C LEU A 146 -16.35 -0.55 6.51
N ILE A 147 -16.26 -1.57 7.36
CA ILE A 147 -15.87 -2.93 6.94
C ILE A 147 -16.85 -3.46 5.90
N THR A 148 -18.16 -3.31 6.14
CA THR A 148 -19.19 -3.77 5.20
C THR A 148 -19.06 -3.09 3.84
N ARG A 149 -18.80 -1.77 3.83
CA ARG A 149 -18.57 -1.00 2.61
C ARG A 149 -17.34 -1.47 1.85
N ILE A 150 -16.25 -1.72 2.56
CA ILE A 150 -14.99 -2.21 1.99
C ILE A 150 -15.15 -3.63 1.42
N SER A 151 -15.80 -4.52 2.17
CA SER A 151 -15.94 -5.94 1.84
C SER A 151 -17.05 -6.24 0.82
N SER A 152 -17.82 -5.23 0.39
CA SER A 152 -18.87 -5.36 -0.62
C SER A 152 -18.51 -4.61 -1.92
N PRO A 153 -17.40 -4.98 -2.59
CA PRO A 153 -17.04 -4.33 -3.84
C PRO A 153 -18.07 -4.61 -4.94
N PRO A 154 -18.28 -3.69 -5.88
CA PRO A 154 -19.13 -3.93 -7.03
C PRO A 154 -18.58 -5.12 -7.83
N ALA A 155 -19.49 -5.97 -8.32
CA ALA A 155 -19.12 -7.05 -9.23
C ALA A 155 -18.41 -6.45 -10.45
N LEU A 156 -17.24 -7.00 -10.77
CA LEU A 156 -16.53 -6.67 -12.00
C LEU A 156 -17.14 -7.57 -13.09
N ASP A 157 -18.26 -7.14 -13.68
CA ASP A 157 -18.88 -7.87 -14.78
C ASP A 157 -17.89 -7.95 -15.96
N ALA A 158 -17.56 -9.18 -16.36
CA ALA A 158 -16.54 -9.50 -17.37
C ALA A 158 -17.03 -9.29 -18.81
#